data_AF-A0AAD1T5U0-F1
#
_entry.id   AF-A0AAD1T5U0-F1
#
_cell.length_a   1.000
_cell.length_b   1.000
_cell.length_c   1.000
_cell.angle_alpha   90.00
_cell.angle_beta   90.00
_cell.angle_gamma   90.00
#
_symmetry.space_group_name_H-M   'P 1'
#
loop_
_entity.id
_entity.type
_entity.pdbx_description
1 polymer ?
#
loop_
_entity_poly.entity_id
_entity_poly.type
_entity_poly.pdbx_seq_one_letter_code
_entity_poly.pdbx_strand_id
1 'polypeptide(L)'
;MSLSALSGVLIFYFPFPDMAVRGVLVLCLWMVVCCNSQDLSCRTTLCPQGYECTMENGKPNCIPQKVDVCGASGDPHHTTFDARYFDFMGTCTYTLVNVTKDAEKSLKRFTVLAKNDNRGNVAVSYVALVTFKTSGYTIDIKKGEVGSVRVNNVMSLLPVTLNSGTDSMITIFQSGNTAIIQFTTAVRISYDWNSVVRIELTRIYSKNVEGMCGNYNQDPDDDFQIPSGSQAPNAIEFGKSWKVDDGTECWDDCNGPCLTCLAKLAETFKTDDYCGILTKKDGPFSECHALVDPSRYMDNCVYDVCLNDGDRKLLCEAIKDYVDTCQRAGAKISDWRKVAGCPLDCPENSRYVLCGRECAPTCQEQESSLCSKLCVEQCQCDPGFLLIGGKCLSKENCGCFFNGRSYAPNQSFWGDDTCTQKCICNEKSKEVECSRASCSVREECSVRDGLRDCYPPIFA
;
A
#
# COMPACT_ATOMS: atom_id res chain seq x y z
N MET A 1 18.77 2.54 -54.23
CA MET A 1 20.05 2.39 -53.49
C MET A 1 19.71 2.22 -52.02
N SER A 2 20.17 1.10 -51.45
CA SER A 2 20.50 0.86 -50.03
C SER A 2 19.51 1.31 -48.95
N LEU A 3 18.82 0.33 -48.35
CA LEU A 3 18.35 0.41 -46.96
C LEU A 3 19.56 0.40 -46.02
N SER A 4 19.59 1.33 -45.07
CA SER A 4 20.29 1.18 -43.78
C SER A 4 19.45 1.82 -42.70
N ALA A 5 18.95 0.99 -41.79
CA ALA A 5 18.15 1.37 -40.63
C ALA A 5 19.05 1.97 -39.54
N LEU A 6 18.64 3.09 -38.96
CA LEU A 6 18.99 3.54 -37.61
C LEU A 6 17.93 4.55 -37.16
N SER A 7 17.22 4.18 -36.09
CA SER A 7 16.35 5.03 -35.26
C SER A 7 15.13 5.65 -35.95
N GLY A 8 13.97 5.00 -35.75
CA GLY A 8 12.67 5.52 -36.15
C GLY A 8 12.34 6.84 -35.46
N VAL A 9 12.43 7.93 -36.22
CA VAL A 9 11.83 9.23 -35.90
C VAL A 9 10.65 9.40 -36.85
N LEU A 10 9.43 9.47 -36.31
CA LEU A 10 8.26 9.92 -37.06
C LEU A 10 8.34 11.45 -37.17
N ILE A 11 8.74 11.93 -38.33
CA ILE A 11 8.74 13.36 -38.68
C ILE A 11 7.37 13.69 -39.28
N PHE A 12 6.54 14.46 -38.58
CA PHE A 12 5.36 15.07 -39.18
C PHE A 12 5.75 16.41 -39.82
N TYR A 13 5.61 16.52 -41.14
CA TYR A 13 5.72 17.78 -41.87
C TYR A 13 4.33 18.42 -41.96
N PHE A 14 4.16 19.61 -41.37
CA PHE A 14 3.09 20.52 -41.74
C PHE A 14 3.67 21.62 -42.65
N PRO A 15 3.03 21.95 -43.79
CA PRO A 15 3.53 22.98 -44.69
C PRO A 15 3.02 24.34 -44.22
N PHE A 16 3.89 25.17 -43.64
CA PHE A 16 3.71 26.61 -43.65
C PHE A 16 5.06 27.30 -43.92
N PRO A 17 5.09 28.32 -44.80
CA PRO A 17 6.32 29.00 -45.20
C PRO A 17 6.76 29.97 -44.10
N ASP A 18 8.07 30.11 -43.96
CA ASP A 18 8.76 31.11 -43.14
C ASP A 18 8.60 31.02 -41.61
N MET A 19 9.44 30.19 -40.99
CA MET A 19 10.28 30.59 -39.84
C MET A 19 11.20 29.43 -39.42
N ALA A 20 12.51 29.68 -39.49
CA ALA A 20 13.53 28.75 -38.99
C ALA A 20 13.61 28.82 -37.47
N VAL A 21 13.11 27.80 -36.77
CA VAL A 21 13.45 27.55 -35.36
C VAL A 21 14.13 26.19 -35.27
N ARG A 22 15.46 26.20 -35.10
CA ARG A 22 16.25 25.02 -34.74
C ARG A 22 16.18 24.85 -33.22
N GLY A 23 15.37 23.91 -32.76
CA GLY A 23 15.34 23.49 -31.35
C GLY A 23 15.38 21.97 -31.27
N VAL A 24 16.41 21.43 -30.62
CA VAL A 24 16.51 19.99 -30.31
C VAL A 24 15.51 19.71 -29.18
N LEU A 25 14.44 18.97 -29.50
CA LEU A 25 13.44 18.54 -28.52
C LEU A 25 13.96 17.27 -27.83
N VAL A 26 14.49 17.41 -26.61
CA VAL A 26 14.73 16.26 -25.73
C VAL A 26 13.40 15.87 -25.11
N LEU A 27 12.80 14.79 -25.59
CA LEU A 27 11.56 14.22 -25.03
C LEU A 27 11.87 13.57 -23.68
N CYS A 28 11.62 14.28 -22.59
CA CYS A 28 11.34 13.65 -21.30
C CYS A 28 9.86 13.23 -21.27
N LEU A 29 9.63 11.93 -21.09
CA LEU A 29 8.37 11.18 -21.26
C LEU A 29 7.23 11.50 -20.26
N TRP A 30 7.21 12.67 -19.61
CA TRP A 30 6.23 13.00 -18.57
C TRP A 30 5.76 14.46 -18.60
N MET A 31 5.63 15.07 -19.79
CA MET A 31 5.07 16.42 -19.93
C MET A 31 3.60 16.35 -20.37
N VAL A 32 2.68 16.82 -19.52
CA VAL A 32 1.31 17.14 -19.95
C VAL A 32 1.34 18.55 -20.55
N VAL A 33 1.21 18.65 -21.87
CA VAL A 33 1.22 19.93 -22.59
C VAL A 33 -0.22 20.43 -22.75
N CYS A 34 -0.55 21.53 -22.09
CA CYS A 34 -1.83 22.22 -22.22
C CYS A 34 -1.69 23.31 -23.32
N CYS A 35 -2.41 23.17 -24.44
CA CYS A 35 -2.41 24.14 -25.54
C CYS A 35 -3.78 24.85 -25.63
N ASN A 36 -3.75 26.17 -25.84
CA ASN A 36 -4.93 26.97 -26.12
C ASN A 36 -5.26 26.89 -27.63
N SER A 37 -6.50 26.58 -28.00
CA SER A 37 -6.90 26.52 -29.42
C SER A 37 -6.96 27.89 -30.10
N GLN A 38 -6.93 28.99 -29.33
CA GLN A 38 -7.01 30.36 -29.86
C GLN A 38 -5.67 31.10 -29.94
N ASP A 39 -4.61 30.56 -29.34
CA ASP A 39 -3.29 31.19 -29.29
C ASP A 39 -2.23 30.11 -29.49
N LEU A 40 -1.47 30.14 -30.60
CA LEU A 40 -0.44 29.15 -30.98
C LEU A 40 0.76 29.08 -29.98
N SER A 41 0.59 29.59 -28.77
CA SER A 41 1.54 29.59 -27.67
C SER A 41 1.19 28.46 -26.68
N CYS A 42 1.87 27.32 -26.78
CA CYS A 42 1.80 26.29 -25.73
C CYS A 42 2.76 26.68 -24.59
N ARG A 43 2.23 27.01 -23.41
CA ARG A 43 3.02 27.13 -22.18
C ARG A 43 3.05 25.76 -21.50
N THR A 44 4.21 25.12 -21.47
CA THR A 44 4.43 23.90 -20.70
C THR A 44 4.22 24.20 -19.22
N THR A 45 3.09 23.72 -18.67
CA THR A 45 2.81 23.80 -17.23
C THR A 45 3.11 22.44 -16.64
N LEU A 46 4.17 22.37 -15.84
CA LEU A 46 4.54 21.17 -15.11
C LEU A 46 3.70 21.12 -13.83
N CYS A 47 2.76 20.19 -13.75
CA CYS A 47 2.03 19.96 -12.52
C CYS A 47 2.88 19.17 -11.52
N PRO A 48 2.74 19.45 -10.21
CA PRO A 48 3.35 18.63 -9.17
C PRO A 48 2.91 17.17 -9.28
N GLN A 49 3.69 16.28 -8.68
CA GLN A 49 3.36 14.85 -8.61
C GLN A 49 1.97 14.64 -7.96
N GLY A 50 1.11 13.84 -8.59
CA GLY A 50 -0.26 13.59 -8.12
C GLY A 50 -1.27 14.65 -8.54
N TYR A 51 -0.91 15.56 -9.46
CA TYR A 51 -1.80 16.56 -10.03
C TYR A 51 -1.93 16.37 -11.55
N GLU A 52 -3.12 16.57 -12.09
CA GLU A 52 -3.40 16.63 -13.52
C GLU A 52 -3.57 18.08 -14.00
N CYS A 53 -3.10 18.39 -15.22
CA CYS A 53 -3.32 19.69 -15.86
C CYS A 53 -4.73 19.72 -16.46
N THR A 54 -5.59 20.60 -15.97
CA THR A 54 -6.86 20.94 -16.59
C THR A 54 -6.85 22.38 -17.08
N MET A 55 -7.70 22.70 -18.06
CA MET A 55 -7.85 24.07 -18.55
C MET A 55 -9.06 24.70 -17.87
N GLU A 56 -8.82 25.69 -16.99
CA GLU A 56 -9.87 26.49 -16.37
C GLU A 56 -9.76 27.94 -16.84
N ASN A 57 -10.83 28.46 -17.43
CA ASN A 57 -10.89 29.84 -17.96
C ASN A 57 -9.74 30.20 -18.91
N GLY A 58 -9.34 29.26 -19.78
CA GLY A 58 -8.27 29.46 -20.76
C GLY A 58 -6.85 29.46 -20.17
N LYS A 59 -6.68 29.09 -18.89
CA LYS A 59 -5.38 28.93 -18.22
C LYS A 59 -5.18 27.50 -17.75
N PRO A 60 -3.95 26.97 -17.85
CA PRO A 60 -3.62 25.67 -17.27
C PRO A 60 -3.68 25.77 -15.74
N ASN A 61 -4.42 24.86 -15.12
CA ASN A 61 -4.55 24.68 -13.69
C ASN A 61 -4.12 23.25 -13.34
N CYS A 62 -3.43 23.07 -12.22
CA CYS A 62 -3.05 21.75 -11.74
C CYS A 62 -4.02 21.35 -10.63
N ILE A 63 -4.88 20.38 -10.89
CA ILE A 63 -5.82 19.86 -9.89
C ILE A 63 -5.33 18.49 -9.39
N PRO A 64 -5.57 18.14 -8.11
CA PRO A 64 -5.21 16.81 -7.62
C PRO A 64 -5.85 15.73 -8.49
N GLN A 65 -5.08 14.69 -8.84
CA GLN A 65 -5.63 13.53 -9.52
C GLN A 65 -6.71 12.92 -8.64
N LYS A 66 -7.85 12.57 -9.24
CA LYS A 66 -8.88 11.82 -8.52
C LYS A 66 -8.34 10.45 -8.16
N VAL A 67 -8.40 10.15 -6.87
CA VAL A 67 -7.98 8.89 -6.26
C VAL A 67 -9.22 8.29 -5.60
N ASP A 68 -9.46 7.02 -5.87
CA ASP A 68 -10.48 6.23 -5.19
C ASP A 68 -9.79 5.09 -4.43
N VAL A 69 -10.43 4.63 -3.36
CA VAL A 69 -9.83 3.71 -2.39
C VAL A 69 -10.66 2.44 -2.32
N CYS A 70 -10.01 1.30 -2.59
CA CYS A 70 -10.50 -0.01 -2.21
C CYS A 70 -9.84 -0.43 -0.90
N GLY A 71 -10.51 -1.23 -0.08
CA GLY A 71 -9.87 -1.80 1.10
C GLY A 71 -10.54 -3.06 1.63
N ALA A 72 -9.81 -3.73 2.51
CA ALA A 72 -10.34 -4.73 3.41
C ALA A 72 -9.97 -4.32 4.84
N SER A 73 -10.96 -4.33 5.73
CA SER A 73 -10.77 -4.00 7.15
C SER A 73 -11.14 -5.21 7.99
N GLY A 74 -10.13 -5.87 8.53
CA GLY A 74 -10.30 -7.22 9.05
C GLY A 74 -10.54 -8.21 7.92
N ASP A 75 -11.48 -9.10 8.13
CA ASP A 75 -12.19 -9.92 7.17
C ASP A 75 -13.44 -10.41 7.93
N PRO A 76 -14.60 -9.79 7.63
CA PRO A 76 -15.14 -9.86 6.27
C PRO A 76 -15.22 -8.56 5.47
N HIS A 77 -14.92 -7.40 6.06
CA HIS A 77 -15.39 -6.12 5.52
C HIS A 77 -14.57 -5.63 4.31
N HIS A 78 -15.19 -5.63 3.13
CA HIS A 78 -14.60 -5.11 1.89
C HIS A 78 -15.34 -3.89 1.37
N THR A 79 -14.61 -3.00 0.69
CA THR A 79 -15.17 -1.90 -0.10
C THR A 79 -14.40 -1.77 -1.40
N THR A 80 -15.12 -1.78 -2.53
CA THR A 80 -14.55 -1.63 -3.88
C THR A 80 -14.20 -0.18 -4.20
N PHE A 81 -13.52 0.05 -5.33
CA PHE A 81 -13.24 1.41 -5.79
C PHE A 81 -14.49 2.24 -6.10
N ASP A 82 -15.58 1.58 -6.47
CA ASP A 82 -16.87 2.22 -6.79
C ASP A 82 -17.82 2.25 -5.56
N ALA A 83 -17.25 2.05 -4.37
CA ALA A 83 -17.89 2.12 -3.06
C ALA A 83 -18.96 1.05 -2.78
N ARG A 84 -18.93 -0.09 -3.50
CA ARG A 84 -19.72 -1.27 -3.13
C ARG A 84 -19.12 -1.93 -1.90
N TYR A 85 -19.94 -2.07 -0.88
CA TYR A 85 -19.61 -2.81 0.34
C TYR A 85 -20.06 -4.27 0.24
N PHE A 86 -19.25 -5.18 0.77
CA PHE A 86 -19.62 -6.57 0.95
C PHE A 86 -18.78 -7.26 2.02
N ASP A 87 -19.32 -8.37 2.54
CA ASP A 87 -18.67 -9.22 3.53
C ASP A 87 -18.24 -10.55 2.90
N PHE A 88 -16.97 -10.94 3.08
CA PHE A 88 -16.44 -12.19 2.54
C PHE A 88 -15.41 -12.87 3.47
N MET A 89 -15.82 -13.95 4.14
CA MET A 89 -15.11 -14.69 5.20
C MET A 89 -14.06 -15.70 4.71
N GLY A 90 -13.41 -15.45 3.57
CA GLY A 90 -12.47 -16.41 2.99
C GLY A 90 -11.13 -16.40 3.72
N THR A 91 -10.58 -17.56 4.06
CA THR A 91 -9.26 -17.74 4.72
C THR A 91 -8.12 -18.07 3.74
N CYS A 92 -8.39 -17.99 2.44
CA CYS A 92 -7.39 -18.25 1.42
C CYS A 92 -6.61 -16.99 1.01
N THR A 93 -5.75 -17.15 0.00
CA THR A 93 -5.19 -16.03 -0.74
C THR A 93 -6.14 -15.62 -1.86
N TYR A 94 -6.47 -14.33 -1.94
CA TYR A 94 -7.38 -13.77 -2.95
C TYR A 94 -6.74 -12.61 -3.71
N THR A 95 -7.17 -12.43 -4.96
CA THR A 95 -6.79 -11.29 -5.78
C THR A 95 -7.66 -10.08 -5.44
N LEU A 96 -7.08 -9.09 -4.76
CA LEU A 96 -7.77 -7.82 -4.51
C LEU A 96 -7.81 -6.95 -5.76
N VAL A 97 -6.65 -6.79 -6.41
CA VAL A 97 -6.49 -6.00 -7.64
C VAL A 97 -5.54 -6.69 -8.58
N ASN A 98 -5.90 -6.77 -9.85
CA ASN A 98 -5.03 -7.17 -10.94
C ASN A 98 -5.23 -6.21 -12.12
N VAL A 99 -4.14 -5.76 -12.74
CA VAL A 99 -4.23 -4.97 -13.98
C VAL A 99 -4.52 -5.92 -15.15
N THR A 100 -5.64 -5.69 -15.85
CA THR A 100 -6.16 -6.61 -16.88
C THR A 100 -5.20 -6.79 -18.05
N LYS A 101 -5.29 -7.92 -18.77
CA LYS A 101 -4.43 -8.20 -19.93
C LYS A 101 -4.60 -7.18 -21.06
N ASP A 102 -5.80 -6.65 -21.24
CA ASP A 102 -6.12 -5.68 -22.28
C ASP A 102 -5.91 -4.23 -21.85
N ALA A 103 -5.40 -4.01 -20.63
CA ALA A 103 -5.09 -2.68 -20.13
C ALA A 103 -4.16 -1.90 -21.06
N GLU A 104 -4.33 -0.58 -21.08
CA GLU A 104 -3.53 0.32 -21.89
C GLU A 104 -2.02 0.08 -21.70
N LYS A 105 -1.26 0.05 -22.79
CA LYS A 105 0.19 -0.26 -22.77
C LYS A 105 1.02 0.73 -21.95
N SER A 106 0.50 1.94 -21.73
CA SER A 106 1.07 2.99 -20.89
C SER A 106 1.02 2.64 -19.40
N LEU A 107 0.03 1.85 -18.98
CA LEU A 107 -0.18 1.51 -17.58
C LEU A 107 0.84 0.49 -17.09
N LYS A 108 1.33 0.71 -15.87
CA LYS A 108 2.21 -0.24 -15.21
C LYS A 108 1.38 -1.36 -14.62
N ARG A 109 1.72 -2.59 -14.97
CA ARG A 109 1.03 -3.79 -14.50
C ARG A 109 1.46 -4.14 -13.09
N PHE A 110 0.49 -4.48 -12.26
CA PHE A 110 0.72 -5.02 -10.93
C PHE A 110 -0.45 -5.90 -10.52
N THR A 111 -0.23 -6.67 -9.45
CA THR A 111 -1.24 -7.48 -8.78
C THR A 111 -1.08 -7.26 -7.27
N VAL A 112 -2.20 -7.11 -6.56
CA VAL A 112 -2.27 -7.10 -5.10
C VAL A 112 -3.07 -8.29 -4.64
N LEU A 113 -2.46 -9.13 -3.82
CA LEU A 113 -3.09 -10.26 -3.17
C LEU A 113 -3.19 -9.99 -1.66
N ALA A 114 -4.25 -10.52 -1.05
CA ALA A 114 -4.36 -10.61 0.40
C ALA A 114 -4.59 -12.07 0.79
N LYS A 115 -3.86 -12.53 1.80
CA LYS A 115 -4.13 -13.79 2.47
C LYS A 115 -4.71 -13.50 3.84
N ASN A 116 -5.84 -14.12 4.12
CA ASN A 116 -6.53 -13.99 5.39
C ASN A 116 -6.27 -15.21 6.25
N ASP A 117 -6.37 -15.07 7.57
CA ASP A 117 -6.26 -16.18 8.50
C ASP A 117 -7.14 -15.93 9.74
N ASN A 118 -7.51 -16.99 10.43
CA ASN A 118 -8.23 -16.91 11.70
C ASN A 118 -7.27 -16.60 12.86
N ARG A 119 -7.72 -15.87 13.87
CA ARG A 119 -6.91 -15.52 15.05
C ARG A 119 -7.29 -16.36 16.28
N GLY A 120 -7.37 -17.68 16.10
CA GLY A 120 -7.85 -18.62 17.13
C GLY A 120 -9.37 -18.75 17.19
N ASN A 121 -10.12 -17.66 16.95
CA ASN A 121 -11.55 -17.71 16.65
C ASN A 121 -11.76 -17.93 15.14
N VAL A 122 -12.49 -18.98 14.77
CA VAL A 122 -12.80 -19.33 13.37
C VAL A 122 -14.02 -18.59 12.81
N ALA A 123 -14.75 -17.84 13.65
CA ALA A 123 -15.94 -17.11 13.22
C ALA A 123 -15.64 -15.86 12.38
N VAL A 124 -14.41 -15.37 12.44
CA VAL A 124 -13.92 -14.18 11.74
C VAL A 124 -12.49 -14.43 11.25
N SER A 125 -12.12 -13.80 10.14
CA SER A 125 -10.76 -13.86 9.60
C SER A 125 -10.17 -12.46 9.52
N TYR A 126 -8.88 -12.37 9.24
CA TYR A 126 -8.20 -11.08 9.13
C TYR A 126 -7.10 -11.17 8.09
N VAL A 127 -6.89 -10.09 7.32
CA VAL A 127 -5.72 -9.98 6.43
C VAL A 127 -4.44 -10.20 7.24
N ALA A 128 -3.72 -11.27 6.93
CA ALA A 128 -2.48 -11.68 7.60
C ALA A 128 -1.22 -11.41 6.75
N LEU A 129 -1.40 -11.30 5.44
CA LEU A 129 -0.32 -11.04 4.49
C LEU A 129 -0.87 -10.27 3.29
N VAL A 130 -0.19 -9.18 2.93
CA VAL A 130 -0.42 -8.45 1.68
C VAL A 130 0.76 -8.67 0.75
N THR A 131 0.50 -9.15 -0.45
CA THR A 131 1.51 -9.41 -1.47
C THR A 131 1.30 -8.50 -2.67
N PHE A 132 2.28 -7.65 -2.97
CA PHE A 132 2.33 -6.84 -4.17
C PHE A 132 3.27 -7.47 -5.19
N LYS A 133 2.80 -7.68 -6.41
CA LYS A 133 3.57 -8.24 -7.53
C LYS A 133 3.63 -7.24 -8.68
N THR A 134 4.81 -7.04 -9.23
CA THR A 134 5.03 -6.36 -10.51
C THR A 134 6.23 -7.00 -11.23
N SER A 135 6.57 -6.52 -12.43
CA SER A 135 7.64 -7.09 -13.24
C SER A 135 8.97 -7.12 -12.47
N GLY A 136 9.42 -8.32 -12.08
CA GLY A 136 10.70 -8.56 -11.38
C GLY A 136 10.65 -8.53 -9.84
N TYR A 137 9.52 -8.19 -9.23
CA TYR A 137 9.41 -8.12 -7.77
C TYR A 137 8.12 -8.73 -7.23
N THR A 138 8.27 -9.50 -6.15
CA THR A 138 7.22 -9.88 -5.22
C THR A 138 7.56 -9.26 -3.86
N ILE A 139 6.66 -8.46 -3.31
CA ILE A 139 6.83 -7.74 -2.06
C ILE A 139 5.74 -8.20 -1.10
N ASP A 140 6.15 -8.79 0.01
CA ASP A 140 5.26 -9.27 1.05
C ASP A 140 5.36 -8.37 2.29
N ILE A 141 4.21 -7.93 2.76
CA ILE A 141 4.04 -7.26 4.05
C ILE A 141 3.24 -8.19 4.95
N LYS A 142 3.92 -8.79 5.93
CA LYS A 142 3.34 -9.80 6.81
C LYS A 142 2.91 -9.18 8.14
N LYS A 143 1.79 -9.67 8.68
CA LYS A 143 1.31 -9.32 10.01
C LYS A 143 2.42 -9.43 11.06
N GLY A 144 2.55 -8.39 11.88
CA GLY A 144 3.49 -8.34 13.01
C GLY A 144 4.96 -8.11 12.66
N GLU A 145 5.37 -8.14 11.37
CA GLU A 145 6.76 -7.87 10.95
C GLU A 145 7.05 -6.36 10.81
N VAL A 146 6.58 -5.56 11.78
CA VAL A 146 6.58 -4.09 11.74
C VAL A 146 7.97 -3.54 11.40
N GLY A 147 8.01 -2.69 10.37
CA GLY A 147 9.23 -2.02 9.93
C GLY A 147 10.11 -2.82 8.97
N SER A 148 9.65 -3.99 8.52
CA SER A 148 10.35 -4.82 7.54
C SER A 148 9.41 -5.43 6.51
N VAL A 149 9.91 -5.68 5.30
CA VAL A 149 9.15 -6.34 4.23
C VAL A 149 10.01 -7.42 3.59
N ARG A 150 9.40 -8.40 2.92
CA ARG A 150 10.14 -9.40 2.17
C ARG A 150 10.07 -9.08 0.69
N VAL A 151 11.21 -8.85 0.07
CA VAL A 151 11.31 -8.60 -1.38
C VAL A 151 11.96 -9.79 -2.03
N ASN A 152 11.23 -10.49 -2.90
CA ASN A 152 11.62 -11.78 -3.48
C ASN A 152 12.06 -12.75 -2.38
N ASN A 153 11.23 -12.87 -1.34
CA ASN A 153 11.46 -13.63 -0.11
C ASN A 153 12.60 -13.16 0.79
N VAL A 154 13.40 -12.15 0.42
CA VAL A 154 14.49 -11.62 1.27
C VAL A 154 13.96 -10.53 2.18
N MET A 155 14.10 -10.70 3.49
CA MET A 155 13.71 -9.72 4.49
C MET A 155 14.54 -8.44 4.36
N SER A 156 13.91 -7.28 4.45
CA SER A 156 14.56 -5.98 4.34
C SER A 156 13.92 -4.95 5.22
N LEU A 157 14.77 -4.19 5.92
CA LEU A 157 14.34 -3.09 6.78
C LEU A 157 13.86 -1.92 5.92
N LEU A 158 12.78 -1.29 6.35
CA LEU A 158 12.27 -0.07 5.73
C LEU A 158 13.17 1.14 6.07
N PRO A 159 13.33 2.11 5.14
CA PRO A 159 12.74 2.15 3.80
C PRO A 159 13.51 1.29 2.78
N VAL A 160 12.81 0.89 1.70
CA VAL A 160 13.35 0.14 0.57
C VAL A 160 12.98 0.85 -0.74
N THR A 161 13.94 1.00 -1.64
CA THR A 161 13.75 1.58 -2.98
C THR A 161 14.18 0.58 -4.05
N LEU A 162 13.29 0.21 -4.95
CA LEU A 162 13.55 -0.80 -5.99
C LEU A 162 13.35 -0.20 -7.39
N ASN A 163 14.22 -0.55 -8.32
CA ASN A 163 14.10 -0.17 -9.73
C ASN A 163 13.35 -1.27 -10.48
N SER A 164 12.14 -0.98 -10.96
CA SER A 164 11.24 -1.89 -11.69
C SER A 164 11.28 -1.72 -13.21
N GLY A 165 12.40 -1.24 -13.76
CA GLY A 165 12.59 -0.93 -15.19
C GLY A 165 13.08 0.50 -15.41
N THR A 166 13.04 0.96 -16.66
CA THR A 166 13.66 2.24 -17.08
C THR A 166 13.02 3.49 -16.47
N ASP A 167 11.75 3.44 -16.04
CA ASP A 167 10.98 4.62 -15.58
C ASP A 167 10.01 4.32 -14.43
N SER A 168 10.29 3.32 -13.59
CA SER A 168 9.38 2.98 -12.48
C SER A 168 10.16 2.56 -11.25
N MET A 169 10.07 3.38 -10.21
CA MET A 169 10.58 3.08 -8.88
C MET A 169 9.45 2.60 -7.98
N ILE A 170 9.75 1.60 -7.16
CA ILE A 170 8.91 1.18 -6.04
C ILE A 170 9.58 1.72 -4.79
N THR A 171 8.88 2.54 -4.02
CA THR A 171 9.36 3.01 -2.71
C THR A 171 8.49 2.40 -1.63
N ILE A 172 9.11 1.72 -0.68
CA ILE A 172 8.45 1.05 0.42
C ILE A 172 8.93 1.70 1.70
N PHE A 173 8.02 2.22 2.51
CA PHE A 173 8.38 2.94 3.74
C PHE A 173 7.30 2.78 4.79
N GLN A 174 7.64 3.11 6.04
CA GLN A 174 6.67 3.13 7.12
C GLN A 174 6.09 4.54 7.26
N SER A 175 4.77 4.63 7.25
CA SER A 175 3.98 5.84 7.48
C SER A 175 3.16 5.65 8.75
N GLY A 176 3.51 6.38 9.81
CA GLY A 176 2.97 6.13 11.15
C GLY A 176 3.02 4.66 11.55
N ASN A 177 1.84 4.05 11.74
CA ASN A 177 1.69 2.63 12.09
C ASN A 177 1.39 1.72 10.87
N THR A 178 1.67 2.18 9.65
CA THR A 178 1.35 1.43 8.41
C THR A 178 2.58 1.25 7.53
N ALA A 179 2.68 0.13 6.84
CA ALA A 179 3.56 -0.04 5.70
C ALA A 179 2.93 0.62 4.48
N ILE A 180 3.73 1.33 3.68
CA ILE A 180 3.30 1.91 2.41
C ILE A 180 4.16 1.32 1.29
N ILE A 181 3.50 0.83 0.23
CA ILE A 181 4.12 0.59 -1.08
C ILE A 181 3.64 1.71 -2.00
N GLN A 182 4.54 2.60 -2.38
CA GLN A 182 4.32 3.58 -3.42
C GLN A 182 4.89 3.04 -4.73
N PHE A 183 4.02 2.78 -5.70
CA PHE A 183 4.41 2.34 -7.04
C PHE A 183 3.96 3.38 -8.06
N THR A 184 4.93 4.05 -8.69
CA THR A 184 4.69 5.25 -9.50
C THR A 184 3.95 6.35 -8.71
N THR A 185 3.37 7.34 -9.39
CA THR A 185 2.50 8.36 -8.76
C THR A 185 1.06 7.88 -8.57
N ALA A 186 0.70 6.77 -9.22
CA ALA A 186 -0.69 6.39 -9.46
C ALA A 186 -1.23 5.28 -8.55
N VAL A 187 -0.34 4.58 -7.84
CA VAL A 187 -0.67 3.39 -7.05
C VAL A 187 -0.03 3.50 -5.67
N ARG A 188 -0.85 3.46 -4.62
CA ARG A 188 -0.39 3.45 -3.23
C ARG A 188 -1.12 2.34 -2.48
N ILE A 189 -0.37 1.42 -1.88
CA ILE A 189 -0.91 0.35 -1.03
C ILE A 189 -0.48 0.62 0.40
N SER A 190 -1.41 0.53 1.35
CA SER A 190 -1.12 0.59 2.77
C SER A 190 -1.60 -0.66 3.49
N TYR A 191 -0.82 -1.13 4.47
CA TYR A 191 -1.20 -2.21 5.38
C TYR A 191 -0.77 -1.85 6.80
N ASP A 192 -1.66 -2.01 7.77
CA ASP A 192 -1.44 -1.63 9.19
C ASP A 192 -0.64 -2.67 9.99
N TRP A 193 -0.03 -3.66 9.33
CA TRP A 193 0.67 -4.79 9.94
C TRP A 193 -0.22 -5.73 10.74
N ASN A 194 -1.55 -5.60 10.63
CA ASN A 194 -2.48 -6.33 11.47
C ASN A 194 -3.65 -6.92 10.69
N SER A 195 -4.51 -6.08 10.11
CA SER A 195 -5.82 -6.48 9.57
C SER A 195 -6.33 -5.61 8.43
N VAL A 196 -5.73 -4.45 8.21
CA VAL A 196 -6.35 -3.43 7.38
C VAL A 196 -5.46 -3.08 6.20
N VAL A 197 -5.94 -3.39 5.00
CA VAL A 197 -5.29 -3.06 3.73
C VAL A 197 -6.12 -2.02 2.98
N ARG A 198 -5.45 -1.01 2.42
CA ARG A 198 -6.07 -0.05 1.50
C ARG A 198 -5.23 0.08 0.24
N ILE A 199 -5.91 0.16 -0.89
CA ILE A 199 -5.33 0.32 -2.21
C ILE A 199 -5.92 1.60 -2.78
N GLU A 200 -5.07 2.58 -3.04
CA GLU A 200 -5.43 3.88 -3.59
C GLU A 200 -4.96 3.90 -5.05
N LEU A 201 -5.90 4.09 -5.98
CA LEU A 201 -5.62 4.18 -7.40
C LEU A 201 -6.11 5.51 -7.98
N THR A 202 -5.23 6.17 -8.72
CA THR A 202 -5.65 7.29 -9.58
C THR A 202 -6.54 6.81 -10.72
N ARG A 203 -7.43 7.67 -11.22
CA ARG A 203 -8.41 7.31 -12.27
C ARG A 203 -7.83 6.86 -13.60
N ILE A 204 -6.52 6.96 -13.82
CA ILE A 204 -5.88 6.39 -15.02
C ILE A 204 -6.05 4.86 -15.10
N TYR A 205 -6.29 4.20 -13.98
CA TYR A 205 -6.56 2.75 -13.91
C TYR A 205 -8.04 2.38 -14.07
N SER A 206 -8.93 3.35 -14.26
CA SER A 206 -10.37 3.09 -14.41
C SER A 206 -10.62 2.12 -15.57
N LYS A 207 -11.45 1.09 -15.35
CA LYS A 207 -11.76 0.02 -16.33
C LYS A 207 -10.56 -0.83 -16.77
N ASN A 208 -9.40 -0.66 -16.15
CA ASN A 208 -8.16 -1.37 -16.48
C ASN A 208 -7.71 -2.31 -15.35
N VAL A 209 -8.55 -2.49 -14.32
CA VAL A 209 -8.32 -3.39 -13.19
C VAL A 209 -9.48 -4.36 -13.02
N GLU A 210 -9.20 -5.47 -12.36
CA GLU A 210 -10.15 -6.51 -11.99
C GLU A 210 -9.75 -7.11 -10.62
N GLY A 211 -10.64 -7.84 -9.97
CA GLY A 211 -10.40 -8.44 -8.65
C GLY A 211 -11.54 -8.16 -7.67
N MET A 212 -11.31 -8.48 -6.39
CA MET A 212 -12.29 -8.22 -5.33
C MET A 212 -12.55 -6.72 -5.08
N CYS A 213 -11.69 -5.83 -5.58
CA CYS A 213 -11.88 -4.39 -5.56
C CYS A 213 -12.76 -3.84 -6.70
N GLY A 214 -13.35 -4.72 -7.51
CA GLY A 214 -14.19 -4.33 -8.65
C GLY A 214 -13.38 -3.94 -9.89
N ASN A 215 -14.07 -3.36 -10.87
CA ASN A 215 -13.48 -2.99 -12.17
C ASN A 215 -13.14 -1.48 -12.29
N TYR A 216 -13.47 -0.70 -11.24
CA TYR A 216 -13.18 0.73 -11.11
C TYR A 216 -13.77 1.56 -12.25
N ASN A 217 -15.04 1.39 -12.55
CA ASN A 217 -15.74 2.04 -13.67
C ASN A 217 -16.78 3.10 -13.22
N GLN A 218 -16.90 3.34 -11.91
CA GLN A 218 -17.90 4.19 -11.23
C GLN A 218 -19.32 3.59 -11.16
N ASP A 219 -19.47 2.29 -11.36
CA ASP A 219 -20.74 1.57 -11.27
C ASP A 219 -20.66 0.45 -10.23
N PRO A 220 -21.11 0.68 -8.98
CA PRO A 220 -21.07 -0.35 -7.95
C PRO A 220 -21.92 -1.59 -8.31
N ASP A 221 -22.92 -1.49 -9.19
CA ASP A 221 -23.83 -2.61 -9.44
C ASP A 221 -23.14 -3.76 -10.21
N ASP A 222 -22.05 -3.49 -10.93
CA ASP A 222 -21.31 -4.46 -11.73
C ASP A 222 -19.96 -4.92 -11.12
N ASP A 223 -19.66 -4.45 -9.91
CA ASP A 223 -18.40 -4.76 -9.21
C ASP A 223 -18.21 -6.24 -8.86
N PHE A 224 -19.29 -7.04 -8.86
CA PHE A 224 -19.22 -8.49 -8.63
C PHE A 224 -18.88 -9.27 -9.91
N GLN A 225 -18.17 -8.64 -10.83
CA GLN A 225 -17.66 -9.27 -12.04
C GLN A 225 -16.59 -10.31 -11.69
N ILE A 226 -16.81 -11.56 -12.11
CA ILE A 226 -15.85 -12.66 -11.92
C ILE A 226 -14.92 -12.77 -13.15
N PRO A 227 -13.83 -13.57 -13.11
CA PRO A 227 -12.86 -13.66 -14.20
C PRO A 227 -13.43 -14.05 -15.58
N SER A 228 -14.59 -14.70 -15.65
CA SER A 228 -15.28 -15.01 -16.91
C SER A 228 -15.98 -13.79 -17.53
N GLY A 229 -16.07 -12.67 -16.81
CA GLY A 229 -16.77 -11.46 -17.19
C GLY A 229 -18.23 -11.39 -16.76
N SER A 230 -18.82 -12.46 -16.20
CA SER A 230 -20.20 -12.48 -15.69
C SER A 230 -20.30 -11.92 -14.26
N GLN A 231 -21.50 -11.52 -13.85
CA GLN A 231 -21.78 -11.09 -12.48
C GLN A 231 -22.01 -12.29 -11.55
N ALA A 232 -21.33 -12.32 -10.40
CA ALA A 232 -21.62 -13.28 -9.35
C ALA A 232 -22.98 -12.96 -8.68
N PRO A 233 -23.73 -13.98 -8.25
CA PRO A 233 -25.02 -13.78 -7.60
C PRO A 233 -24.91 -13.25 -6.16
N ASN A 234 -23.75 -13.38 -5.52
CA ASN A 234 -23.50 -12.96 -4.13
C ASN A 234 -22.00 -12.82 -3.85
N ALA A 235 -21.66 -12.28 -2.67
CA ALA A 235 -20.29 -12.00 -2.25
C ALA A 235 -19.42 -13.26 -2.11
N ILE A 236 -20.00 -14.39 -1.71
CA ILE A 236 -19.27 -15.66 -1.52
C ILE A 236 -18.78 -16.19 -2.88
N GLU A 237 -19.69 -16.29 -3.85
CA GLU A 237 -19.32 -16.74 -5.21
C GLU A 237 -18.38 -15.73 -5.88
N PHE A 238 -18.55 -14.43 -5.60
CA PHE A 238 -17.63 -13.39 -6.05
C PHE A 238 -16.21 -13.59 -5.51
N GLY A 239 -16.02 -13.63 -4.19
CA GLY A 239 -14.70 -13.77 -3.57
C GLY A 239 -14.03 -15.10 -3.91
N LYS A 240 -14.78 -16.21 -3.91
CA LYS A 240 -14.29 -17.54 -4.32
C LYS A 240 -13.73 -17.55 -5.74
N SER A 241 -14.33 -16.81 -6.66
CA SER A 241 -13.86 -16.74 -8.05
C SER A 241 -12.48 -16.08 -8.21
N TRP A 242 -12.05 -15.29 -7.21
CA TRP A 242 -10.77 -14.58 -7.16
C TRP A 242 -9.69 -15.27 -6.32
N LYS A 243 -9.96 -16.51 -5.86
CA LYS A 243 -9.01 -17.34 -5.11
C LYS A 243 -7.76 -17.64 -5.92
N VAL A 244 -6.60 -17.59 -5.27
CA VAL A 244 -5.31 -18.01 -5.80
C VAL A 244 -4.84 -19.23 -5.01
N ASP A 245 -4.46 -20.29 -5.72
CA ASP A 245 -3.87 -21.47 -5.10
C ASP A 245 -2.44 -21.16 -4.62
N ASP A 246 -2.23 -21.30 -3.31
CA ASP A 246 -0.94 -21.14 -2.65
C ASP A 246 -0.46 -22.44 -1.98
N GLY A 247 -1.13 -23.57 -2.25
CA GLY A 247 -0.83 -24.87 -1.68
C GLY A 247 -1.21 -25.03 -0.21
N THR A 248 -1.95 -24.09 0.38
CA THR A 248 -2.45 -24.18 1.76
C THR A 248 -3.92 -24.59 1.83
N GLU A 249 -4.27 -25.37 2.84
CA GLU A 249 -5.67 -25.71 3.13
C GLU A 249 -6.38 -24.48 3.74
N CYS A 250 -7.52 -24.10 3.15
CA CYS A 250 -8.27 -22.90 3.50
C CYS A 250 -9.72 -23.01 3.01
N TRP A 251 -10.58 -22.10 3.47
CA TRP A 251 -12.02 -22.06 3.20
C TRP A 251 -12.43 -20.77 2.50
N ASP A 252 -13.38 -20.86 1.57
CA ASP A 252 -13.92 -19.68 0.85
C ASP A 252 -15.15 -19.06 1.53
N ASP A 253 -15.52 -19.60 2.69
CA ASP A 253 -16.62 -19.16 3.53
C ASP A 253 -16.32 -19.53 5.00
N CYS A 254 -17.33 -19.39 5.87
CA CYS A 254 -17.25 -19.68 7.30
C CYS A 254 -17.07 -21.18 7.64
N ASN A 255 -17.00 -22.08 6.65
CA ASN A 255 -16.95 -23.54 6.83
C ASN A 255 -18.03 -24.05 7.80
N GLY A 256 -19.28 -23.63 7.53
CA GLY A 256 -20.41 -23.79 8.44
C GLY A 256 -21.34 -22.58 8.40
N PRO A 257 -22.27 -22.45 9.36
CA PRO A 257 -23.12 -21.27 9.43
C PRO A 257 -22.29 -20.03 9.78
N CYS A 258 -22.33 -19.01 8.92
CA CYS A 258 -21.75 -17.72 9.24
C CYS A 258 -22.49 -17.09 10.42
N LEU A 259 -21.77 -16.91 11.52
CA LEU A 259 -22.33 -16.34 12.73
C LEU A 259 -22.66 -14.86 12.52
N THR A 260 -23.75 -14.43 13.13
CA THR A 260 -24.16 -13.04 13.15
C THR A 260 -24.38 -12.60 14.59
N CYS A 261 -24.19 -11.31 14.85
CA CYS A 261 -24.42 -10.77 16.17
C CYS A 261 -25.91 -10.86 16.54
N LEU A 262 -26.21 -11.43 17.70
CA LEU A 262 -27.58 -11.45 18.23
C LEU A 262 -28.05 -10.03 18.49
N ALA A 263 -29.28 -9.68 18.06
CA ALA A 263 -29.81 -8.32 18.14
C ALA A 263 -29.68 -7.68 19.54
N LYS A 264 -29.96 -8.44 20.61
CA LYS A 264 -29.83 -7.95 22.00
C LYS A 264 -28.39 -7.58 22.36
N LEU A 265 -27.42 -8.35 21.87
CA LEU A 265 -26.01 -8.13 22.12
C LEU A 265 -25.48 -6.97 21.26
N ALA A 266 -25.95 -6.85 20.02
CA ALA A 266 -25.66 -5.71 19.14
C ALA A 266 -26.04 -4.37 19.79
N GLU A 267 -27.22 -4.28 20.41
CA GLU A 267 -27.65 -3.05 21.12
C GLU A 267 -26.72 -2.69 22.29
N THR A 268 -26.06 -3.66 22.92
CA THR A 268 -25.07 -3.39 23.96
C THR A 268 -23.81 -2.74 23.36
N PHE A 269 -23.33 -3.26 22.23
CA PHE A 269 -22.12 -2.75 21.59
C PHE A 269 -22.31 -1.46 20.79
N LYS A 270 -23.56 -1.06 20.51
CA LYS A 270 -23.90 0.26 19.97
C LYS A 270 -23.80 1.40 20.98
N THR A 271 -23.57 1.11 22.26
CA THR A 271 -23.43 2.13 23.30
C THR A 271 -22.07 2.85 23.23
N ASP A 272 -21.98 4.03 23.85
CA ASP A 272 -20.76 4.84 23.92
C ASP A 272 -19.60 4.14 24.66
N ASP A 273 -19.86 3.10 25.45
CA ASP A 273 -18.80 2.30 26.10
C ASP A 273 -18.03 1.41 25.09
N TYR A 274 -18.58 1.27 23.89
CA TYR A 274 -18.09 0.46 22.78
C TYR A 274 -18.09 1.28 21.47
N CYS A 275 -18.88 0.86 20.47
CA CYS A 275 -18.83 1.42 19.13
C CYS A 275 -19.56 2.77 19.01
N GLY A 276 -20.46 3.07 19.94
CA GLY A 276 -21.32 4.28 19.98
C GLY A 276 -20.58 5.59 19.76
N ILE A 277 -19.33 5.67 20.22
CA ILE A 277 -18.49 6.86 20.08
C ILE A 277 -18.26 7.27 18.62
N LEU A 278 -18.33 6.33 17.67
CA LEU A 278 -18.07 6.57 16.25
C LEU A 278 -19.10 7.53 15.64
N THR A 279 -20.36 7.46 16.07
CA THR A 279 -21.46 8.28 15.55
C THR A 279 -21.87 9.40 16.51
N LYS A 280 -21.20 9.52 17.66
CA LYS A 280 -21.52 10.52 18.69
C LYS A 280 -21.31 11.95 18.16
N LYS A 281 -22.39 12.73 18.09
CA LYS A 281 -22.41 14.10 17.53
C LYS A 281 -21.49 15.06 18.26
N ASP A 282 -21.36 14.91 19.57
CA ASP A 282 -20.47 15.66 20.45
C ASP A 282 -19.29 14.79 20.92
N GLY A 283 -18.80 13.92 20.02
CA GLY A 283 -17.72 12.97 20.26
C GLY A 283 -16.38 13.39 19.63
N PRO A 284 -15.34 12.55 19.78
CA PRO A 284 -14.00 12.85 19.26
C PRO A 284 -13.92 12.94 17.72
N PHE A 285 -14.93 12.44 17.02
CA PHE A 285 -15.00 12.37 15.55
C PHE A 285 -16.00 13.34 14.91
N SER A 286 -16.59 14.26 15.68
CA SER A 286 -17.68 15.14 15.20
C SER A 286 -17.29 15.97 13.96
N GLU A 287 -16.04 16.42 13.86
CA GLU A 287 -15.53 17.16 12.70
C GLU A 287 -15.35 16.27 11.45
N CYS A 288 -15.26 14.95 11.63
CA CYS A 288 -15.10 13.99 10.54
C CYS A 288 -16.42 13.56 9.91
N HIS A 289 -17.54 13.57 10.65
CA HIS A 289 -18.83 13.05 10.18
C HIS A 289 -19.31 13.70 8.87
N ALA A 290 -18.90 14.94 8.59
CA ALA A 290 -19.23 15.64 7.35
C ALA A 290 -18.36 15.20 6.15
N LEU A 291 -17.21 14.58 6.41
CA LEU A 291 -16.24 14.13 5.40
C LEU A 291 -16.35 12.62 5.16
N VAL A 292 -16.64 11.84 6.21
CA VAL A 292 -16.72 10.39 6.19
C VAL A 292 -17.91 9.93 7.01
N ASP A 293 -18.85 9.20 6.40
CA ASP A 293 -20.02 8.65 7.09
C ASP A 293 -19.59 7.56 8.11
N PRO A 294 -19.87 7.74 9.42
CA PRO A 294 -19.51 6.76 10.44
C PRO A 294 -20.38 5.49 10.44
N SER A 295 -21.51 5.47 9.74
CA SER A 295 -22.53 4.42 9.88
C SER A 295 -21.98 3.01 9.61
N ARG A 296 -21.20 2.85 8.54
CA ARG A 296 -20.57 1.54 8.21
C ARG A 296 -19.50 1.14 9.21
N TYR A 297 -18.70 2.09 9.70
CA TYR A 297 -17.68 1.82 10.70
C TYR A 297 -18.30 1.40 12.04
N MET A 298 -19.45 1.97 12.40
CA MET A 298 -20.25 1.53 13.54
C MET A 298 -20.71 0.08 13.37
N ASP A 299 -21.31 -0.25 12.22
CA ASP A 299 -21.84 -1.59 11.96
C ASP A 299 -20.71 -2.65 12.01
N ASN A 300 -19.57 -2.36 11.36
CA ASN A 300 -18.39 -3.21 11.37
C ASN A 300 -17.84 -3.39 12.79
N CYS A 301 -17.72 -2.29 13.54
CA CYS A 301 -17.27 -2.35 14.94
C CYS A 301 -18.19 -3.25 15.79
N VAL A 302 -19.51 -3.09 15.67
CA VAL A 302 -20.47 -3.91 16.42
C VAL A 302 -20.36 -5.37 16.00
N TYR A 303 -20.17 -5.65 14.72
CA TYR A 303 -19.97 -6.99 14.19
C TYR A 303 -18.73 -7.66 14.83
N ASP A 304 -17.57 -7.03 14.69
CA ASP A 304 -16.29 -7.55 15.16
C ASP A 304 -16.26 -7.76 16.68
N VAL A 305 -16.72 -6.76 17.43
CA VAL A 305 -16.72 -6.80 18.90
C VAL A 305 -17.70 -7.86 19.39
N CYS A 306 -18.84 -8.04 18.71
CA CYS A 306 -19.85 -8.99 19.12
C CYS A 306 -19.47 -10.45 18.90
N LEU A 307 -18.86 -10.76 17.76
CA LEU A 307 -18.40 -12.13 17.47
C LEU A 307 -17.16 -12.55 18.27
N ASN A 308 -16.61 -11.63 19.04
CA ASN A 308 -15.46 -11.83 19.91
C ASN A 308 -15.75 -11.40 21.36
N ASP A 309 -16.99 -11.59 21.82
CA ASP A 309 -17.40 -11.46 23.23
C ASP A 309 -17.02 -10.13 23.90
N GLY A 310 -17.02 -9.02 23.15
CA GLY A 310 -16.71 -7.70 23.68
C GLY A 310 -15.22 -7.41 23.80
N ASP A 311 -14.34 -8.13 23.09
CA ASP A 311 -12.90 -7.95 23.15
C ASP A 311 -12.50 -6.47 22.92
N ARG A 312 -11.87 -5.89 23.95
CA ARG A 312 -11.49 -4.48 23.97
C ARG A 312 -10.41 -4.15 22.93
N LYS A 313 -9.51 -5.09 22.63
CA LYS A 313 -8.46 -4.87 21.63
C LYS A 313 -9.09 -4.75 20.24
N LEU A 314 -10.05 -5.63 19.90
CA LEU A 314 -10.78 -5.54 18.64
C LEU A 314 -11.63 -4.27 18.55
N LEU A 315 -12.25 -3.84 19.65
CA LEU A 315 -12.91 -2.53 19.70
C LEU A 315 -11.94 -1.40 19.33
N CYS A 316 -10.74 -1.38 19.91
CA CYS A 316 -9.74 -0.36 19.63
C CYS A 316 -9.22 -0.43 18.19
N GLU A 317 -9.09 -1.62 17.62
CA GLU A 317 -8.71 -1.84 16.22
C GLU A 317 -9.81 -1.31 15.27
N ALA A 318 -11.08 -1.61 15.54
CA ALA A 318 -12.21 -1.13 14.74
C ALA A 318 -12.39 0.40 14.80
N ILE A 319 -12.25 1.01 15.99
CA ILE A 319 -12.29 2.47 16.12
C ILE A 319 -11.10 3.12 15.40
N LYS A 320 -9.92 2.52 15.50
CA LYS A 320 -8.71 3.01 14.82
C LYS A 320 -8.90 3.07 13.30
N ASP A 321 -9.62 2.12 12.72
CA ASP A 321 -9.88 2.14 11.28
C ASP A 321 -10.61 3.41 10.82
N TYR A 322 -11.60 3.85 11.60
CA TYR A 322 -12.30 5.12 11.34
C TYR A 322 -11.41 6.34 11.61
N VAL A 323 -10.59 6.31 12.66
CA VAL A 323 -9.59 7.36 12.96
C VAL A 323 -8.67 7.57 11.76
N ASP A 324 -8.11 6.48 11.22
CA ASP A 324 -7.18 6.52 10.10
C ASP A 324 -7.86 7.03 8.82
N THR A 325 -9.13 6.64 8.56
CA THR A 325 -9.91 7.21 7.44
C THR A 325 -10.15 8.71 7.64
N CYS A 326 -10.55 9.13 8.84
CA CYS A 326 -10.81 10.53 9.15
C CYS A 326 -9.58 11.42 8.97
N GLN A 327 -8.41 10.97 9.44
CA GLN A 327 -7.16 11.72 9.25
C GLN A 327 -6.75 11.83 7.79
N ARG A 328 -6.95 10.76 7.00
CA ARG A 328 -6.73 10.79 5.53
C ARG A 328 -7.70 11.73 4.81
N ALA A 329 -8.92 11.89 5.32
CA ALA A 329 -9.86 12.90 4.83
C ALA A 329 -9.51 14.33 5.29
N GLY A 330 -8.51 14.51 6.14
CA GLY A 330 -8.09 15.80 6.69
C GLY A 330 -8.91 16.28 7.88
N ALA A 331 -9.72 15.42 8.49
CA ALA A 331 -10.46 15.75 9.69
C ALA A 331 -9.54 15.91 10.91
N LYS A 332 -9.87 16.85 11.79
CA LYS A 332 -9.26 16.93 13.11
C LYS A 332 -9.98 15.98 14.07
N ILE A 333 -9.20 15.23 14.84
CA ILE A 333 -9.70 14.24 15.79
C ILE A 333 -9.24 14.65 17.19
N SER A 334 -10.14 14.56 18.17
CA SER A 334 -9.80 14.78 19.58
C SER A 334 -9.27 13.50 20.23
N ASP A 335 -8.87 13.53 21.51
CA ASP A 335 -8.24 12.39 22.21
C ASP A 335 -9.17 11.18 22.40
N TRP A 336 -9.40 10.44 21.31
CA TRP A 336 -10.33 9.32 21.23
C TRP A 336 -9.86 8.12 22.04
N ARG A 337 -8.53 7.90 22.15
CA ARG A 337 -7.96 6.77 22.91
C ARG A 337 -8.32 6.86 24.37
N LYS A 338 -8.24 8.05 24.96
CA LYS A 338 -8.66 8.28 26.34
C LYS A 338 -10.16 8.08 26.52
N VAL A 339 -10.97 8.57 25.58
CA VAL A 339 -12.44 8.43 25.64
C VAL A 339 -12.89 6.97 25.50
N ALA A 340 -12.28 6.21 24.59
CA ALA A 340 -12.61 4.82 24.30
C ALA A 340 -11.98 3.79 25.27
N GLY A 341 -11.04 4.22 26.12
CA GLY A 341 -10.23 3.31 26.94
C GLY A 341 -9.27 2.45 26.11
N CYS A 342 -8.66 3.03 25.07
CA CYS A 342 -7.81 2.38 24.08
C CYS A 342 -6.37 2.91 24.10
N PRO A 343 -5.62 2.76 25.21
CA PRO A 343 -4.23 3.22 25.29
C PRO A 343 -3.38 2.56 24.20
N LEU A 344 -2.39 3.29 23.68
CA LEU A 344 -1.40 2.76 22.75
C LEU A 344 -0.04 2.76 23.43
N ASP A 345 0.50 1.56 23.65
CA ASP A 345 1.85 1.39 24.17
C ASP A 345 2.86 1.58 23.03
N CYS A 346 3.76 2.54 23.21
CA CYS A 346 4.79 2.84 22.25
C CYS A 346 6.12 2.16 22.62
N PRO A 347 6.91 1.71 21.61
CA PRO A 347 8.23 1.15 21.85
C PRO A 347 9.16 2.10 22.60
N GLU A 348 10.25 1.55 23.13
CA GLU A 348 11.30 2.34 23.79
C GLU A 348 11.79 3.51 22.90
N ASN A 349 12.08 4.65 23.53
CA ASN A 349 12.54 5.88 22.87
C ASN A 349 11.53 6.47 21.86
N SER A 350 10.23 6.23 22.11
CA SER A 350 9.15 6.79 21.32
C SER A 350 7.96 7.16 22.20
N ARG A 351 7.11 8.03 21.67
CA ARG A 351 5.90 8.51 22.35
C ARG A 351 4.70 8.51 21.44
N TYR A 352 3.53 8.30 22.02
CA TYR A 352 2.26 8.40 21.31
C TYR A 352 2.02 9.83 20.84
N VAL A 353 1.66 9.98 19.57
CA VAL A 353 1.12 11.21 19.01
C VAL A 353 -0.11 10.90 18.16
N LEU A 354 -1.22 11.57 18.46
CA LEU A 354 -2.44 11.41 17.68
C LEU A 354 -2.27 11.93 16.26
N CYS A 355 -1.52 13.00 16.06
CA CYS A 355 -1.36 13.70 14.78
C CYS A 355 0.13 14.03 14.59
N GLY A 356 0.89 13.04 14.10
CA GLY A 356 2.32 13.17 13.79
C GLY A 356 2.59 13.29 12.29
N ARG A 357 3.86 13.40 11.90
CA ARG A 357 4.28 13.49 10.50
C ARG A 357 4.12 12.14 9.80
N GLU A 358 3.64 12.12 8.55
CA GLU A 358 3.47 10.86 7.83
C GLU A 358 4.77 10.04 7.78
N CYS A 359 5.86 10.67 7.33
CA CYS A 359 7.15 10.03 7.25
C CYS A 359 8.01 10.38 8.46
N ALA A 360 8.38 9.35 9.23
CA ALA A 360 9.32 9.50 10.33
C ALA A 360 10.76 9.71 9.80
N PRO A 361 11.61 10.45 10.54
CA PRO A 361 13.03 10.51 10.24
C PRO A 361 13.67 9.12 10.26
N THR A 362 14.44 8.81 9.22
CA THR A 362 15.22 7.56 9.09
C THR A 362 16.69 7.90 8.83
N CYS A 363 17.57 6.90 8.83
CA CYS A 363 18.99 7.09 8.52
C CYS A 363 19.28 7.67 7.13
N GLN A 364 18.30 7.69 6.22
CA GLN A 364 18.46 8.26 4.88
C GLN A 364 18.03 9.72 4.80
N GLU A 365 17.59 10.35 5.91
CA GLU A 365 17.28 11.79 6.09
C GLU A 365 16.71 12.53 4.85
N GLN A 366 15.88 11.86 4.06
CA GLN A 366 15.24 12.48 2.91
C GLN A 366 13.75 12.56 3.19
N GLU A 367 13.26 13.78 3.47
CA GLU A 367 11.82 14.05 3.37
C GLU A 367 11.43 13.76 1.93
N SER A 368 10.75 12.62 1.74
CA SER A 368 10.30 12.21 0.43
C SER A 368 9.15 13.10 0.00
N SER A 369 9.16 13.55 -1.26
CA SER A 369 7.99 14.21 -1.87
C SER A 369 6.74 13.31 -1.91
N LEU A 370 6.91 12.01 -1.61
CA LEU A 370 5.85 11.00 -1.52
C LEU A 370 5.06 11.06 -0.21
N CYS A 371 5.53 11.85 0.76
CA CYS A 371 4.87 12.01 2.05
C CYS A 371 3.79 13.10 1.96
N SER A 372 2.58 12.75 2.35
CA SER A 372 1.47 13.65 2.54
C SER A 372 1.77 14.66 3.65
N LYS A 373 1.17 15.84 3.52
CA LYS A 373 1.15 16.86 4.58
C LYS A 373 0.09 16.58 5.65
N LEU A 374 -0.78 15.59 5.40
CA LEU A 374 -1.75 15.13 6.39
C LEU A 374 -1.03 14.43 7.53
N CYS A 375 -1.55 14.60 8.74
CA CYS A 375 -0.98 13.93 9.89
C CYS A 375 -1.51 12.51 10.04
N VAL A 376 -0.71 11.66 10.67
CA VAL A 376 -1.06 10.28 10.97
C VAL A 376 -0.81 9.98 12.43
N GLU A 377 -1.69 9.19 13.03
CA GLU A 377 -1.52 8.63 14.36
C GLU A 377 -0.34 7.64 14.38
N GLN A 378 0.56 7.79 15.36
CA GLN A 378 1.75 6.95 15.43
C GLN A 378 2.42 6.93 16.82
N CYS A 379 3.36 6.01 16.96
CA CYS A 379 4.44 6.12 17.93
C CYS A 379 5.62 6.87 17.29
N GLN A 380 5.80 8.13 17.67
CA GLN A 380 6.85 8.99 17.11
C GLN A 380 8.13 8.84 17.93
N CYS A 381 9.26 8.62 17.26
CA CYS A 381 10.57 8.59 17.91
C CYS A 381 10.87 9.91 18.63
N ASP A 382 11.46 9.78 19.81
CA ASP A 382 11.90 10.93 20.60
C ASP A 382 13.10 11.64 19.95
N PRO A 383 13.34 12.93 20.28
CA PRO A 383 14.47 13.67 19.74
C PRO A 383 15.81 12.93 19.96
N GLY A 384 16.59 12.76 18.89
CA GLY A 384 17.86 12.01 18.89
C GLY A 384 17.77 10.57 18.41
N PHE A 385 16.54 10.04 18.23
CA PHE A 385 16.27 8.70 17.73
C PHE A 385 15.66 8.73 16.33
N LEU A 386 15.98 7.73 15.53
CA LEU A 386 15.50 7.53 14.16
C LEU A 386 14.73 6.22 14.06
N LEU A 387 13.73 6.18 13.18
CA LEU A 387 12.97 4.96 12.91
C LEU A 387 13.83 4.02 12.03
N ILE A 388 14.22 2.88 12.59
CA ILE A 388 15.00 1.83 11.92
C ILE A 388 14.34 0.48 12.22
N GLY A 389 13.81 -0.18 11.19
CA GLY A 389 13.20 -1.51 11.36
C GLY A 389 12.06 -1.53 12.39
N GLY A 390 11.21 -0.49 12.39
CA GLY A 390 10.06 -0.40 13.30
C GLY A 390 10.41 0.01 14.74
N LYS A 391 11.69 0.31 15.01
CA LYS A 391 12.18 0.71 16.34
C LYS A 391 12.82 2.09 16.30
N CYS A 392 12.78 2.80 17.41
CA CYS A 392 13.44 4.09 17.58
C CYS A 392 14.85 3.86 18.15
N LEU A 393 15.85 3.96 17.29
CA LEU A 393 17.26 3.71 17.62
C LEU A 393 18.07 5.00 17.53
N SER A 394 19.14 5.11 18.32
CA SER A 394 20.07 6.25 18.24
C SER A 394 20.59 6.40 16.80
N LYS A 395 20.76 7.63 16.35
CA LYS A 395 21.35 7.95 15.03
C LYS A 395 22.72 7.28 14.79
N GLU A 396 23.45 6.96 15.85
CA GLU A 396 24.76 6.27 15.78
C GLU A 396 24.63 4.83 15.26
N ASN A 397 23.46 4.22 15.44
CA ASN A 397 23.12 2.89 14.95
C ASN A 397 22.78 2.85 13.46
N CYS A 398 22.83 3.98 12.76
CA CYS A 398 22.72 3.99 11.31
C CYS A 398 23.87 3.19 10.69
N GLY A 399 23.53 2.26 9.80
CA GLY A 399 24.49 1.51 9.01
C GLY A 399 24.59 2.05 7.59
N CYS A 400 24.57 1.16 6.62
CA CYS A 400 24.87 1.45 5.23
C CYS A 400 23.61 1.35 4.36
N PHE A 401 23.60 2.05 3.24
CA PHE A 401 22.57 1.93 2.23
C PHE A 401 23.16 1.38 0.93
N PHE A 402 22.63 0.27 0.43
CA PHE A 402 23.18 -0.41 -0.73
C PHE A 402 22.09 -1.05 -1.57
N ASN A 403 22.11 -0.80 -2.88
CA ASN A 403 21.09 -1.24 -3.84
C ASN A 403 19.66 -1.02 -3.35
N GLY A 404 19.42 0.17 -2.78
CA GLY A 404 18.09 0.58 -2.35
C GLY A 404 17.63 -0.02 -1.01
N ARG A 405 18.53 -0.64 -0.23
CA ARG A 405 18.22 -1.30 1.04
C ARG A 405 19.13 -0.82 2.16
N SER A 406 18.59 -0.82 3.37
CA SER A 406 19.33 -0.47 4.60
C SER A 406 19.93 -1.72 5.25
N TYR A 407 21.18 -1.62 5.68
CA TYR A 407 21.91 -2.66 6.40
C TYR A 407 22.47 -2.10 7.70
N ALA A 408 22.42 -2.89 8.78
CA ALA A 408 22.96 -2.51 10.08
C ALA A 408 24.51 -2.46 10.07
N PRO A 409 25.13 -1.70 10.97
CA PRO A 409 26.59 -1.70 11.13
C PRO A 409 27.15 -3.11 11.31
N ASN A 410 28.25 -3.43 10.62
CA ASN A 410 28.91 -4.75 10.58
C ASN A 410 28.04 -5.90 10.06
N GLN A 411 26.86 -5.63 9.49
CA GLN A 411 26.03 -6.66 8.87
C GLN A 411 26.70 -7.20 7.62
N SER A 412 26.88 -8.53 7.56
CA SER A 412 27.31 -9.24 6.36
C SER A 412 26.11 -9.72 5.56
N PHE A 413 26.16 -9.58 4.23
CA PHE A 413 25.07 -9.96 3.33
C PHE A 413 25.59 -10.33 1.94
N TRP A 414 24.75 -10.95 1.11
CA TRP A 414 25.05 -11.19 -0.30
C TRP A 414 24.60 -9.98 -1.13
N GLY A 415 25.52 -9.42 -1.93
CA GLY A 415 25.28 -8.23 -2.75
C GLY A 415 24.49 -8.49 -4.03
N ASP A 416 24.30 -9.76 -4.38
CA ASP A 416 23.58 -10.24 -5.55
C ASP A 416 22.62 -11.40 -5.19
N ASP A 417 21.88 -11.88 -6.20
CA ASP A 417 20.93 -12.97 -6.07
C ASP A 417 21.52 -14.36 -6.37
N THR A 418 22.80 -14.43 -6.74
CA THR A 418 23.50 -15.66 -7.15
C THR A 418 24.62 -16.05 -6.18
N CYS A 419 24.75 -15.33 -5.07
CA CYS A 419 25.78 -15.50 -4.06
C CYS A 419 27.20 -15.46 -4.66
N THR A 420 27.47 -14.49 -5.55
CA THR A 420 28.82 -14.30 -6.15
C THR A 420 29.60 -13.16 -5.52
N GLN A 421 28.92 -12.33 -4.73
CA GLN A 421 29.49 -11.18 -4.06
C GLN A 421 29.04 -11.13 -2.59
N LYS A 422 29.97 -11.29 -1.65
CA LYS A 422 29.71 -11.11 -0.21
C LYS A 422 30.13 -9.71 0.20
N CYS A 423 29.24 -9.00 0.88
CA CYS A 423 29.42 -7.63 1.32
C CYS A 423 29.30 -7.51 2.83
N ILE A 424 29.92 -6.47 3.39
CA ILE A 424 29.79 -6.07 4.79
C ILE A 424 29.57 -4.56 4.86
N CYS A 425 28.65 -4.13 5.72
CA CYS A 425 28.50 -2.72 6.06
C CYS A 425 29.57 -2.30 7.08
N ASN A 426 30.53 -1.48 6.68
CA ASN A 426 31.57 -1.00 7.58
C ASN A 426 30.99 0.02 8.57
N GLU A 427 31.06 -0.29 9.87
CA GLU A 427 30.51 0.56 10.92
C GLU A 427 31.10 1.98 10.98
N LYS A 428 32.39 2.14 10.62
CA LYS A 428 33.11 3.41 10.72
C LYS A 428 32.91 4.29 9.49
N SER A 429 33.12 3.74 8.30
CA SER A 429 32.93 4.50 7.05
C SER A 429 31.47 4.65 6.67
N LYS A 430 30.58 3.77 7.18
CA LYS A 430 29.17 3.64 6.75
C LYS A 430 29.04 3.30 5.26
N GLU A 431 30.11 2.75 4.68
CA GLU A 431 30.17 2.27 3.31
C GLU A 431 30.11 0.75 3.25
N VAL A 432 29.64 0.23 2.12
CA VAL A 432 29.59 -1.21 1.88
C VAL A 432 30.88 -1.65 1.21
N GLU A 433 31.53 -2.65 1.81
CA GLU A 433 32.72 -3.30 1.28
C GLU A 433 32.34 -4.69 0.77
N CYS A 434 32.59 -4.95 -0.52
CA CYS A 434 32.23 -6.22 -1.16
C CYS A 434 33.45 -6.96 -1.70
N SER A 435 33.41 -8.29 -1.61
CA SER A 435 34.41 -9.19 -2.15
C SER A 435 33.74 -10.30 -2.95
N ARG A 436 34.47 -10.88 -3.91
CA ARG A 436 33.99 -12.08 -4.61
C ARG A 436 33.97 -13.25 -3.65
N ALA A 437 32.86 -13.97 -3.64
CA ALA A 437 32.68 -15.18 -2.87
C ALA A 437 31.77 -16.14 -3.66
N SER A 438 31.66 -17.38 -3.22
CA SER A 438 30.72 -18.34 -3.81
C SER A 438 30.32 -19.35 -2.77
N CYS A 439 29.12 -19.92 -2.91
CA CYS A 439 28.74 -21.09 -2.13
C CYS A 439 29.72 -22.24 -2.39
N SER A 440 29.87 -23.12 -1.39
CA SER A 440 30.67 -24.34 -1.59
C SER A 440 29.98 -25.26 -2.60
N VAL A 441 30.72 -26.22 -3.16
CA VAL A 441 30.19 -27.19 -4.14
C VAL A 441 29.06 -28.09 -3.60
N ARG A 442 28.80 -28.06 -2.29
CA ARG A 442 27.72 -28.81 -1.61
C ARG A 442 26.58 -27.91 -1.14
N GLU A 443 26.57 -26.65 -1.54
CA GLU A 443 25.58 -25.66 -1.14
C GLU A 443 25.00 -24.98 -2.38
N GLU A 444 23.78 -24.51 -2.25
CA GLU A 444 23.09 -23.68 -3.23
C GLU A 444 22.76 -22.31 -2.63
N CYS A 445 22.83 -21.27 -3.46
CA CYS A 445 22.36 -19.95 -3.09
C CYS A 445 20.83 -19.97 -3.04
N SER A 446 20.26 -19.86 -1.86
CA SER A 446 18.80 -19.83 -1.68
C SER A 446 18.40 -18.87 -0.57
N VAL A 447 17.10 -18.63 -0.45
CA VAL A 447 16.53 -17.78 0.61
C VAL A 447 15.73 -18.67 1.54
N ARG A 448 16.09 -18.69 2.82
CA ARG A 448 15.36 -19.42 3.88
C ARG A 448 15.05 -18.45 5.00
N ASP A 449 13.79 -18.44 5.44
CA ASP A 449 13.30 -17.56 6.52
C ASP A 449 13.67 -16.08 6.35
N GLY A 450 13.64 -15.58 5.12
CA GLY A 450 14.01 -14.19 4.84
C GLY A 450 15.50 -13.94 4.58
N LEU A 451 16.37 -14.93 4.83
CA LEU A 451 17.81 -14.78 4.73
C LEU A 451 18.35 -15.48 3.48
N ARG A 452 18.95 -14.69 2.57
CA ARG A 452 19.76 -15.22 1.48
C ARG A 452 21.06 -15.73 2.04
N ASP A 453 21.34 -17.01 1.82
CA ASP A 453 22.66 -17.58 2.11
C ASP A 453 22.94 -18.84 1.28
N CYS A 454 24.12 -19.41 1.50
CA CYS A 454 24.50 -20.72 0.99
C CYS A 454 23.97 -21.80 1.93
N TYR A 455 23.08 -22.66 1.42
CA TYR A 455 22.48 -23.73 2.20
C TYR A 455 22.66 -25.08 1.51
N PRO A 456 22.67 -26.21 2.24
CA PRO A 456 22.68 -27.54 1.62
C PRO A 456 21.43 -27.74 0.74
N PRO A 457 21.55 -28.34 -0.46
CA PRO A 457 20.40 -28.61 -1.32
C PRO A 457 19.32 -29.40 -0.58
N ILE A 458 18.06 -29.00 -0.76
CA ILE A 458 16.93 -29.77 -0.25
C ILE A 458 16.66 -30.91 -1.24
N PHE A 459 17.04 -32.14 -0.89
CA PHE A 459 16.59 -33.32 -1.63
C PHE A 459 15.15 -33.62 -1.18
N ALA A 460 14.20 -33.43 -2.09
CA ALA A 460 12.79 -33.79 -1.90
C ALA A 460 12.57 -35.30 -2.09
#